data_AF-A0A2G3Q070-F1
#
_entry.id   AF-A0A2G3Q070-F1
#
_cell.length_a   1.000
_cell.length_b   1.000
_cell.length_c   1.000
_cell.angle_alpha   90.00
_cell.angle_beta   90.00
_cell.angle_gamma   90.00
#
_symmetry.space_group_name_H-M   'P 1'
#
loop_
_entity.id
_entity.type
_entity.pdbx_description
1 polymer ?
#
loop_
_entity_poly.entity_id
_entity_poly.type
_entity_poly.pdbx_seq_one_letter_code
_entity_poly.pdbx_strand_id
1 'polypeptide(L)'
;MYTLQLVNRDYPLASHFVPSHLTQDKQSRIWVCKVALKAFRALNKGLEKKGLSSLFLISGYRPYAYQERLFERKKQVFLKQGLDDKAAYNKASQIIAPPGCSEHQLGLAIDVATWSMKDLEDPLIISFGETKEGCWLQNYAPYYGFILRYPLDKTTITGVSYEPWHYRYVGKEHALTMQKRQFTLEEYTNFLKKESF
;
A
#
# COMPACT_ATOMS: atom_id res chain seq x y z
N MET A 1 14.36 0.35 -12.04
CA MET A 1 13.24 -0.19 -11.23
C MET A 1 12.00 0.61 -11.58
N TYR A 2 10.94 -0.03 -12.07
CA TYR A 2 9.70 0.66 -12.50
C TYR A 2 8.83 0.99 -11.29
N THR A 3 9.07 2.14 -10.64
CA THR A 3 8.34 2.56 -9.43
C THR A 3 6.89 2.95 -9.71
N LEU A 4 6.55 3.24 -10.97
CA LEU A 4 5.23 3.66 -11.44
C LEU A 4 4.36 2.52 -11.99
N GLN A 5 4.78 1.25 -11.87
CA GLN A 5 3.95 0.14 -12.32
C GLN A 5 2.60 0.15 -11.58
N LEU A 6 1.52 0.36 -12.33
CA LEU A 6 0.16 0.30 -11.82
C LEU A 6 -0.21 -1.18 -11.63
N VAL A 7 -0.65 -1.51 -10.42
CA VAL A 7 -1.15 -2.84 -10.06
C VAL A 7 -2.48 -2.65 -9.36
N ASN A 8 -3.52 -3.22 -9.96
CA ASN A 8 -4.89 -3.24 -9.46
C ASN A 8 -5.63 -4.39 -10.18
N ARG A 9 -6.97 -4.40 -10.14
CA ARG A 9 -7.79 -5.45 -10.77
C ARG A 9 -7.66 -5.50 -12.31
N ASP A 10 -7.39 -4.37 -12.94
CA ASP A 10 -7.28 -4.25 -14.40
C ASP A 10 -5.85 -4.54 -14.89
N TYR A 11 -4.85 -4.42 -14.00
CA TYR A 11 -3.43 -4.61 -14.29
C TYR A 11 -2.79 -5.61 -13.32
N PRO A 12 -3.15 -6.92 -13.39
CA PRO A 12 -2.59 -7.93 -12.50
C PRO A 12 -1.13 -8.27 -12.85
N LEU A 13 -0.36 -8.59 -11.81
CA LEU A 13 0.97 -9.19 -11.93
C LEU A 13 0.86 -10.68 -12.28
N ALA A 14 1.86 -11.18 -13.02
CA ALA A 14 2.02 -12.59 -13.28
C ALA A 14 2.22 -13.39 -11.98
N SER A 15 1.78 -14.65 -11.96
CA SER A 15 1.89 -15.53 -10.78
C SER A 15 3.32 -15.80 -10.32
N HIS A 16 4.27 -15.75 -11.25
CA HIS A 16 5.71 -15.92 -11.00
C HIS A 16 6.46 -14.59 -10.79
N PHE A 17 5.75 -13.45 -10.75
CA PHE A 17 6.40 -12.17 -10.53
C PHE A 17 7.04 -12.11 -9.14
N VAL A 18 8.33 -11.76 -9.12
CA VAL A 18 9.09 -11.47 -7.89
C VAL A 18 9.87 -10.18 -8.13
N PRO A 19 9.72 -9.15 -7.28
CA PRO A 19 10.42 -7.90 -7.48
C PRO A 19 11.93 -8.06 -7.23
N SER A 20 12.74 -7.41 -8.06
CA SER A 20 14.19 -7.32 -7.86
C SER A 20 14.54 -6.49 -6.62
N HIS A 21 15.67 -6.78 -5.97
CA HIS A 21 16.24 -5.99 -4.88
C HIS A 21 15.39 -5.90 -3.60
N LEU A 22 14.71 -7.00 -3.25
CA LEU A 22 14.14 -7.16 -1.91
C LEU A 22 15.24 -7.14 -0.84
N THR A 23 14.92 -6.53 0.29
CA THR A 23 15.73 -6.53 1.51
C THR A 23 14.80 -6.66 2.70
N GLN A 24 15.31 -7.16 3.81
CA GLN A 24 14.55 -7.25 5.04
C GLN A 24 14.83 -6.05 5.93
N ASP A 25 13.78 -5.46 6.50
CA ASP A 25 13.93 -4.54 7.60
C ASP A 25 14.39 -5.29 8.86
N LYS A 26 15.35 -4.72 9.61
CA LYS A 26 15.94 -5.39 10.76
C LYS A 26 15.01 -5.40 11.97
N GLN A 27 14.13 -4.41 12.09
CA GLN A 27 13.29 -4.22 13.26
C GLN A 27 11.99 -5.02 13.13
N SER A 28 11.28 -4.87 12.02
CA SER A 28 10.03 -5.58 11.75
C SER A 28 10.22 -6.97 11.15
N ARG A 29 11.41 -7.30 10.64
CA ARG A 29 11.68 -8.52 9.84
C ARG A 29 10.86 -8.62 8.56
N ILE A 30 10.28 -7.51 8.09
CA ILE A 30 9.46 -7.48 6.89
C ILE A 30 10.33 -7.26 5.66
N TRP A 31 10.06 -8.03 4.61
CA TRP A 31 10.68 -7.85 3.30
C TRP A 31 10.06 -6.67 2.58
N VAL A 32 10.87 -5.86 1.90
CA VAL A 32 10.41 -4.74 1.07
C VAL A 32 11.51 -4.41 0.05
N CYS A 33 11.19 -3.76 -1.05
CA CYS A 33 12.20 -3.30 -2.00
C CYS A 33 13.16 -2.30 -1.33
N LYS A 34 14.46 -2.43 -1.59
CA LYS A 34 15.52 -1.63 -0.96
C LYS A 34 15.29 -0.12 -1.05
N VAL A 35 14.75 0.36 -2.17
CA VAL A 35 14.42 1.77 -2.38
C VAL A 35 13.31 2.26 -1.45
N ALA A 36 12.26 1.46 -1.27
CA ALA A 36 11.15 1.76 -0.38
C ALA A 36 11.60 1.67 1.09
N LEU A 37 12.45 0.69 1.46
CA LEU A 37 13.01 0.65 2.83
C LEU A 37 13.86 1.88 3.16
N LYS A 38 14.71 2.31 2.21
CA LYS A 38 15.55 3.49 2.38
C LYS A 38 14.68 4.75 2.56
N ALA A 39 13.63 4.87 1.75
CA ALA A 39 12.67 5.95 1.84
C ALA A 39 11.91 5.93 3.17
N PHE A 40 11.45 4.77 3.63
CA PHE A 40 10.72 4.62 4.90
C PHE A 40 11.59 5.02 6.10
N ARG A 41 12.87 4.62 6.10
CA ARG A 41 13.82 5.07 7.13
C ARG A 41 14.07 6.58 7.11
N ALA A 42 14.13 7.19 5.93
CA ALA A 42 14.27 8.64 5.82
C ALA A 42 13.00 9.36 6.32
N LEU A 43 11.83 8.79 6.05
CA LEU A 43 10.54 9.26 6.51
C LEU A 43 10.45 9.22 8.04
N ASN A 44 10.85 8.11 8.68
CA ASN A 44 10.90 8.02 10.15
C ASN A 44 11.85 9.06 10.77
N LYS A 45 13.00 9.33 10.15
CA LYS A 45 13.86 10.46 10.57
C LYS A 45 13.17 11.82 10.42
N GLY A 46 12.26 11.95 9.47
CA GLY A 46 11.42 13.14 9.28
C GLY A 46 10.43 13.35 10.43
N LEU A 47 9.78 12.28 10.88
CA LEU A 47 8.91 12.28 12.06
C LEU A 47 9.68 12.67 13.32
N GLU A 48 10.83 12.05 13.55
CA GLU A 48 11.68 12.32 14.72
C GLU A 48 12.11 13.79 14.79
N LYS A 49 12.46 14.41 13.66
CA LYS A 49 12.79 15.85 13.57
C LYS A 49 11.61 16.77 13.91
N LYS A 50 10.38 16.27 13.89
CA LYS A 50 9.17 16.98 14.29
C LYS A 50 8.72 16.62 15.71
N GLY A 51 9.53 15.87 16.45
CA GLY A 51 9.19 15.40 17.79
C GLY A 51 8.09 14.34 17.80
N LEU A 52 7.86 13.66 16.68
CA LEU A 52 6.88 12.58 16.55
C LEU A 52 7.57 11.22 16.66
N SER A 53 6.81 10.20 17.07
CA SER A 53 7.33 8.84 17.15
C SER A 53 7.58 8.27 15.76
N SER A 54 8.55 7.38 15.63
CA SER A 54 8.73 6.62 14.39
C SER A 54 7.53 5.69 14.15
N LEU A 55 7.27 5.39 12.88
CA LEU A 55 6.28 4.40 12.48
C LEU A 55 6.88 2.99 12.51
N PHE A 56 6.03 2.02 12.81
CA PHE A 56 6.34 0.60 12.72
C PHE A 56 5.83 0.04 11.38
N LEU A 57 6.67 -0.75 10.72
CA LEU A 57 6.30 -1.45 9.49
C LEU A 57 5.51 -2.71 9.85
N ILE A 58 4.25 -2.80 9.39
CA ILE A 58 3.34 -3.91 9.68
C ILE A 58 3.30 -4.92 8.52
N SER A 59 3.35 -4.43 7.29
CA SER A 59 3.34 -5.27 6.09
C SER A 59 4.18 -4.65 4.98
N GLY A 60 4.73 -5.51 4.12
CA GLY A 60 5.59 -5.12 3.00
C GLY A 60 5.39 -6.10 1.86
N TYR A 61 6.46 -6.67 1.31
CA TYR A 61 6.40 -7.66 0.25
C TYR A 61 5.58 -8.90 0.64
N ARG A 62 4.59 -9.23 -0.19
CA ARG A 62 3.78 -10.44 -0.11
C ARG A 62 3.97 -11.25 -1.40
N PRO A 63 4.50 -12.48 -1.37
CA PRO A 63 4.55 -13.34 -2.55
C PRO A 63 3.14 -13.67 -3.08
N TYR A 64 3.03 -13.97 -4.38
CA TYR A 64 1.74 -14.32 -5.02
C TYR A 64 0.99 -15.42 -4.25
N ALA A 65 1.65 -16.53 -3.96
CA ALA A 65 1.05 -17.64 -3.22
C ALA A 65 0.58 -17.26 -1.81
N TYR A 66 1.21 -16.26 -1.17
CA TYR A 66 0.72 -15.76 0.12
C TYR A 66 -0.55 -14.93 -0.06
N GLN A 67 -0.59 -14.06 -1.07
CA GLN A 67 -1.78 -13.28 -1.42
C GLN A 67 -2.96 -14.19 -1.79
N GLU A 68 -2.71 -15.26 -2.54
CA GLU A 68 -3.70 -16.27 -2.89
C GLU A 68 -4.30 -16.94 -1.65
N ARG A 69 -3.48 -17.35 -0.69
CA ARG A 69 -3.97 -17.92 0.57
C ARG A 69 -4.82 -16.93 1.37
N LEU A 70 -4.43 -15.65 1.42
CA LEU A 70 -5.23 -14.63 2.10
C LEU A 70 -6.59 -14.45 1.43
N PHE A 71 -6.59 -14.35 0.10
CA PHE A 71 -7.79 -14.20 -0.70
C PHE A 71 -8.74 -15.39 -0.54
N GLU A 72 -8.21 -16.61 -0.68
CA GLU A 72 -9.00 -17.83 -0.55
C GLU A 72 -9.58 -17.99 0.85
N ARG A 73 -8.81 -17.72 1.90
CA ARG A 73 -9.33 -17.71 3.28
C ARG A 73 -10.51 -16.75 3.44
N LYS A 74 -10.42 -15.54 2.87
CA LYS A 74 -11.52 -14.57 2.93
C LYS A 74 -12.72 -15.03 2.10
N LYS A 75 -12.51 -15.59 0.90
CA LYS A 75 -13.58 -16.17 0.08
C LYS A 75 -14.33 -17.28 0.82
N GLN A 76 -13.59 -18.17 1.49
CA GLN A 76 -14.15 -19.27 2.28
C GLN A 76 -15.04 -18.79 3.45
N VAL A 77 -14.76 -17.62 4.04
CA VAL A 77 -15.66 -17.02 5.04
C VAL A 77 -17.04 -16.74 4.42
N PHE A 78 -17.09 -16.18 3.21
CA PHE A 78 -18.36 -15.87 2.54
C PHE A 78 -19.08 -17.09 2.00
N LEU A 79 -18.35 -18.10 1.51
CA LEU A 79 -18.93 -19.40 1.13
C LEU A 79 -19.62 -20.06 2.33
N LYS A 80 -19.00 -20.03 3.51
CA LYS A 80 -19.61 -20.53 4.77
C LYS A 80 -20.83 -19.73 5.23
N GLN A 81 -20.99 -18.49 4.74
CA GLN A 81 -22.19 -17.68 4.96
C GLN A 81 -23.31 -17.97 3.94
N GLY A 82 -23.12 -18.98 3.07
CA GLY A 82 -24.13 -19.41 2.10
C GLY A 82 -24.12 -18.66 0.78
N LEU A 83 -23.09 -17.83 0.51
CA LEU A 83 -22.93 -17.20 -0.79
C LEU A 83 -22.44 -18.22 -1.82
N ASP A 84 -22.87 -18.06 -3.08
CA ASP A 84 -22.26 -18.77 -4.20
C ASP A 84 -20.82 -18.29 -4.46
N ASP A 85 -20.06 -19.04 -5.28
CA ASP A 85 -18.64 -18.74 -5.54
C ASP A 85 -18.43 -17.35 -6.15
N LYS A 86 -19.31 -16.89 -7.04
CA LYS A 86 -19.21 -15.58 -7.69
C LYS A 86 -19.45 -14.45 -6.68
N ALA A 87 -20.48 -14.57 -5.86
CA ALA A 87 -20.80 -13.59 -4.82
C ALA A 87 -19.73 -13.58 -3.72
N ALA A 88 -19.24 -14.74 -3.30
CA ALA A 88 -18.15 -14.88 -2.34
C ALA A 88 -16.84 -14.27 -2.88
N TYR A 89 -16.50 -14.54 -4.14
CA TYR A 89 -15.35 -13.94 -4.82
C TYR A 89 -15.47 -12.41 -4.84
N ASN A 90 -16.62 -11.88 -5.26
CA ASN A 90 -16.84 -10.44 -5.33
C ASN A 90 -16.72 -9.77 -3.96
N LYS A 91 -17.34 -10.32 -2.91
CA LYS A 91 -17.19 -9.80 -1.54
C LYS A 91 -15.76 -9.91 -1.02
N ALA A 92 -15.07 -11.03 -1.27
CA ALA A 92 -13.68 -11.19 -0.86
C ALA A 92 -12.78 -10.16 -1.54
N SER A 93 -13.00 -9.89 -2.83
CA SER A 93 -12.22 -8.92 -3.62
C SER A 93 -12.36 -7.48 -3.13
N GLN A 94 -13.45 -7.14 -2.45
CA GLN A 94 -13.65 -5.82 -1.83
C GLN A 94 -12.83 -5.63 -0.56
N ILE A 95 -12.34 -6.71 0.06
CA ILE A 95 -11.60 -6.68 1.33
C ILE A 95 -10.13 -7.03 1.11
N ILE A 96 -9.86 -8.05 0.30
CA ILE A 96 -8.52 -8.54 -0.01
C ILE A 96 -8.37 -8.52 -1.53
N ALA A 97 -7.35 -7.81 -2.02
CA ALA A 97 -7.04 -7.82 -3.45
C ALA A 97 -6.81 -9.27 -3.95
N PRO A 98 -7.36 -9.67 -5.10
CA PRO A 98 -7.05 -10.95 -5.72
C PRO A 98 -5.54 -11.14 -5.93
N PRO A 99 -5.03 -12.38 -5.97
CA PRO A 99 -3.61 -12.60 -6.20
C PRO A 99 -3.19 -12.07 -7.57
N GLY A 100 -2.11 -11.31 -7.60
CA GLY A 100 -1.65 -10.52 -8.76
C GLY A 100 -2.12 -9.07 -8.71
N CYS A 101 -3.19 -8.75 -7.98
CA CYS A 101 -3.77 -7.40 -7.92
C CYS A 101 -3.34 -6.61 -6.68
N SER A 102 -2.47 -7.17 -5.82
CA SER A 102 -1.98 -6.48 -4.62
C SER A 102 -0.66 -5.77 -4.88
N GLU A 103 -0.58 -4.48 -4.54
CA GLU A 103 0.68 -3.73 -4.64
C GLU A 103 1.79 -4.27 -3.72
N HIS A 104 1.45 -5.03 -2.67
CA HIS A 104 2.45 -5.68 -1.83
C HIS A 104 3.28 -6.70 -2.61
N GLN A 105 2.75 -7.25 -3.70
CA GLN A 105 3.51 -8.15 -4.56
C GLN A 105 4.61 -7.42 -5.32
N LEU A 106 4.53 -6.09 -5.49
CA LEU A 106 5.63 -5.27 -6.02
C LEU A 106 6.76 -5.05 -5.01
N GLY A 107 6.52 -5.28 -3.72
CA GLY A 107 7.43 -4.90 -2.64
C GLY A 107 7.64 -3.39 -2.51
N LEU A 108 6.81 -2.57 -3.17
CA LEU A 108 6.86 -1.11 -3.13
C LEU A 108 5.76 -0.50 -2.25
N ALA A 109 4.76 -1.29 -1.86
CA ALA A 109 3.77 -0.91 -0.87
C ALA A 109 4.24 -1.29 0.54
N ILE A 110 3.89 -0.45 1.50
CA ILE A 110 4.07 -0.68 2.92
C ILE A 110 2.77 -0.38 3.65
N ASP A 111 2.45 -1.20 4.65
CA ASP A 111 1.47 -0.86 5.67
C ASP A 111 2.19 -0.49 6.95
N VAL A 112 1.75 0.60 7.56
CA VAL A 112 2.40 1.16 8.76
C VAL A 112 1.39 1.39 9.87
N ALA A 113 1.88 1.34 11.10
CA ALA A 113 1.14 1.73 12.29
C ALA A 113 2.06 2.52 13.23
N THR A 114 1.51 3.11 14.28
CA THR A 114 2.32 3.62 15.38
C THR A 114 2.84 2.47 16.24
N TRP A 115 3.86 2.73 17.06
CA TRP A 115 4.36 1.75 18.02
C TRP A 115 3.30 1.26 19.03
N SER A 116 2.39 2.15 19.46
CA SER A 116 1.32 1.79 20.40
C SER A 116 0.24 0.93 19.75
N MET A 117 0.12 0.95 18.42
CA MET A 117 -0.90 0.21 17.67
C MET A 117 -0.38 -1.12 17.12
N LYS A 118 0.94 -1.35 17.05
CA LYS A 118 1.53 -2.49 16.35
C LYS A 118 1.10 -3.87 16.90
N ASP A 119 0.76 -3.94 18.19
CA ASP A 119 0.41 -5.18 18.89
C ASP A 119 -1.10 -5.34 19.10
N LEU A 120 -1.92 -4.47 18.48
CA LEU A 120 -3.37 -4.66 18.44
C LEU A 120 -3.71 -5.93 17.64
N GLU A 121 -4.89 -6.50 17.90
CA GLU A 121 -5.41 -7.62 17.11
C GLU A 121 -5.47 -7.26 15.61
N ASP A 122 -5.90 -6.04 15.31
CA ASP A 122 -5.75 -5.42 14.00
C ASP A 122 -5.01 -4.07 14.14
N PRO A 123 -3.74 -3.98 13.69
CA PRO A 123 -2.99 -2.73 13.71
C PRO A 123 -3.29 -1.82 12.50
N LEU A 124 -3.98 -2.32 11.47
CA LEU A 124 -4.25 -1.61 10.21
C LEU A 124 -5.67 -1.03 10.22
N ILE A 125 -5.88 -0.01 11.06
CA ILE A 125 -7.19 0.55 11.34
C ILE A 125 -7.30 2.03 10.98
N ILE A 126 -8.51 2.49 10.68
CA ILE A 126 -8.77 3.84 10.17
C ILE A 126 -8.28 4.92 11.15
N SER A 127 -8.40 4.69 12.45
CA SER A 127 -7.95 5.62 13.50
C SER A 127 -6.43 5.87 13.48
N PHE A 128 -5.64 5.06 12.78
CA PHE A 128 -4.23 5.39 12.51
C PHE A 128 -4.10 6.76 11.84
N GLY A 129 -5.00 7.09 10.89
CA GLY A 129 -5.01 8.37 10.18
C GLY A 129 -5.28 9.58 11.07
N GLU A 130 -5.83 9.38 12.27
CA GLU A 130 -6.16 10.43 13.24
C GLU A 130 -5.03 10.66 14.26
N THR A 131 -4.05 9.75 14.31
CA THR A 131 -2.85 9.93 15.15
C THR A 131 -2.00 11.11 14.65
N LYS A 132 -1.14 11.66 15.52
CA LYS A 132 -0.22 12.74 15.13
C LYS A 132 0.70 12.29 13.99
N GLU A 133 1.20 11.06 14.06
CA GLU A 133 2.03 10.43 13.04
C GLU A 133 1.28 10.21 11.73
N GLY A 134 0.05 9.69 11.79
CA GLY A 134 -0.82 9.48 10.61
C GLY A 134 -1.18 10.80 9.90
N CYS A 135 -1.60 11.81 10.65
CA CYS A 135 -1.87 13.16 10.12
C CYS A 135 -0.62 13.78 9.46
N TRP A 136 0.55 13.60 10.07
CA TRP A 136 1.81 14.04 9.47
C TRP A 136 2.09 13.29 8.16
N LEU A 137 1.89 11.98 8.16
CA LEU A 137 2.20 11.12 7.02
C LEU A 137 1.42 11.51 5.76
N GLN A 138 0.12 11.80 5.89
CA GLN A 138 -0.73 12.21 4.77
C GLN A 138 -0.19 13.46 4.03
N ASN A 139 0.48 14.36 4.76
CA ASN A 139 0.99 15.61 4.21
C ASN A 139 2.45 15.53 3.77
N TYR A 140 3.26 14.69 4.42
CA TYR A 140 4.72 14.71 4.26
C TYR A 140 5.31 13.46 3.63
N ALA A 141 4.56 12.35 3.50
CA ALA A 141 5.02 11.15 2.80
C ALA A 141 5.56 11.41 1.38
N PRO A 142 4.97 12.33 0.57
CA PRO A 142 5.46 12.62 -0.78
C PRO A 142 6.91 13.14 -0.85
N TYR A 143 7.37 13.84 0.19
CA TYR A 143 8.77 14.32 0.27
C TYR A 143 9.78 13.17 0.37
N TYR A 144 9.31 11.97 0.71
CA TYR A 144 10.10 10.73 0.79
C TYR A 144 9.78 9.77 -0.37
N GLY A 145 8.90 10.14 -1.29
CA GLY A 145 8.53 9.34 -2.45
C GLY A 145 7.39 8.35 -2.22
N PHE A 146 6.65 8.49 -1.13
CA PHE A 146 5.45 7.73 -0.84
C PHE A 146 4.19 8.55 -1.11
N ILE A 147 3.14 7.88 -1.57
CA ILE A 147 1.78 8.44 -1.65
C ILE A 147 0.87 7.67 -0.70
N LEU A 148 -0.11 8.36 -0.11
CA LEU A 148 -1.30 7.70 0.43
C LEU A 148 -2.04 7.07 -0.75
N ARG A 149 -2.02 5.74 -0.85
CA ARG A 149 -2.43 5.06 -2.08
C ARG A 149 -3.94 5.07 -2.29
N TYR A 150 -4.68 4.97 -1.19
CA TYR A 150 -6.13 4.85 -1.17
C TYR A 150 -6.73 5.94 -0.27
N PRO A 151 -6.83 7.19 -0.76
CA PRO A 151 -7.45 8.27 0.00
C PRO A 151 -8.98 8.19 -0.06
N LEU A 152 -9.64 8.78 0.95
CA LEU A 152 -11.08 8.69 1.17
C LEU A 152 -11.92 9.23 -0.01
N ASP A 153 -11.45 10.29 -0.66
CA ASP A 153 -12.13 11.00 -1.73
C ASP A 153 -11.92 10.38 -3.13
N LYS A 154 -11.15 9.28 -3.24
CA LYS A 154 -10.80 8.65 -4.53
C LYS A 154 -11.21 7.18 -4.65
N THR A 155 -12.07 6.70 -3.77
CA THR A 155 -12.53 5.29 -3.75
C THR A 155 -13.16 4.84 -5.07
N THR A 156 -13.84 5.74 -5.79
CA THR A 156 -14.43 5.47 -7.12
C THR A 156 -13.39 5.28 -8.22
N ILE A 157 -12.18 5.82 -8.04
CA ILE A 157 -11.07 5.72 -9.00
C ILE A 157 -10.19 4.52 -8.66
N THR A 158 -9.83 4.35 -7.39
CA THR A 158 -8.93 3.27 -6.95
C THR A 158 -9.65 1.92 -6.84
N GLY A 159 -10.97 1.92 -6.62
CA GLY A 159 -11.75 0.72 -6.33
C GLY A 159 -11.46 0.10 -4.96
N VAL A 160 -10.76 0.82 -4.08
CA VAL A 160 -10.37 0.40 -2.72
C VAL A 160 -10.83 1.46 -1.73
N SER A 161 -11.36 1.03 -0.58
CA SER A 161 -11.76 1.91 0.51
C SER A 161 -10.59 2.73 1.07
N TYR A 162 -10.89 3.72 1.90
CA TYR A 162 -9.85 4.51 2.58
C TYR A 162 -8.94 3.61 3.44
N GLU A 163 -7.65 3.65 3.18
CA GLU A 163 -6.62 2.91 3.93
C GLU A 163 -5.51 3.86 4.38
N PRO A 164 -5.66 4.57 5.52
CA PRO A 164 -4.68 5.54 5.99
C PRO A 164 -3.30 4.95 6.29
N TRP A 165 -3.19 3.63 6.40
CA TRP A 165 -1.95 2.89 6.68
C TRP A 165 -1.19 2.48 5.42
N HIS A 166 -1.83 2.42 4.25
CA HIS A 166 -1.23 1.87 3.02
C HIS A 166 -0.54 2.96 2.20
N TYR A 167 0.79 2.88 2.14
CA TYR A 167 1.61 3.81 1.37
C TYR A 167 2.37 3.12 0.25
N ARG A 168 2.32 3.73 -0.94
CA ARG A 168 2.97 3.22 -2.14
C ARG A 168 4.19 4.07 -2.50
N TYR A 169 5.36 3.44 -2.59
CA TYR A 169 6.56 4.10 -3.10
C TYR A 169 6.45 4.26 -4.63
N VAL A 170 6.54 5.51 -5.08
CA VAL A 170 6.52 5.89 -6.50
C VAL A 170 7.77 6.69 -6.91
N GLY A 171 8.58 7.11 -5.94
CA GLY A 171 9.71 8.02 -6.16
C GLY A 171 9.35 9.47 -5.84
N LYS A 172 10.33 10.26 -5.40
CA LYS A 172 10.11 11.59 -4.81
C LYS A 172 9.46 12.58 -5.79
N GLU A 173 9.97 12.68 -7.01
CA GLU A 173 9.48 13.63 -8.02
C GLU A 173 8.03 13.33 -8.42
N HIS A 174 7.73 12.05 -8.63
CA HIS A 174 6.39 11.56 -8.94
C HIS A 174 5.43 11.81 -7.78
N ALA A 175 5.79 11.44 -6.55
CA ALA A 175 4.93 11.62 -5.39
C ALA A 175 4.60 13.10 -5.14
N LEU A 176 5.58 14.00 -5.27
CA LEU A 176 5.37 15.44 -5.13
C LEU A 176 4.46 16.00 -6.24
N THR A 177 4.62 15.53 -7.47
CA THR A 177 3.74 15.92 -8.59
C THR A 177 2.31 15.45 -8.35
N MET A 178 2.15 14.21 -7.91
CA MET A 178 0.85 13.63 -7.57
C MET A 178 0.18 14.39 -6.43
N GLN A 179 0.92 14.74 -5.38
CA GLN A 179 0.41 15.56 -4.29
C GLN A 179 -0.06 16.94 -4.79
N LYS A 180 0.78 17.64 -5.56
CA LYS A 180 0.47 18.97 -6.10
C LYS A 180 -0.79 18.97 -6.97
N ARG A 181 -1.02 17.89 -7.71
CA ARG A 181 -2.16 17.75 -8.64
C ARG A 181 -3.34 16.97 -8.04
N GLN A 182 -3.24 16.50 -6.79
CA GLN A 182 -4.23 15.65 -6.13
C GLN A 182 -4.59 14.40 -6.96
N PHE A 183 -3.57 13.77 -7.55
CA PHE A 183 -3.72 12.58 -8.38
C PHE A 183 -3.54 11.30 -7.58
N THR A 184 -4.39 10.33 -7.87
CA THR A 184 -4.14 8.90 -7.67
C THR A 184 -3.08 8.38 -8.63
N LEU A 185 -2.56 7.17 -8.40
CA LEU A 185 -1.60 6.55 -9.32
C LEU A 185 -2.25 6.26 -10.69
N GLU A 186 -3.53 5.91 -10.70
CA GLU A 186 -4.35 5.75 -11.90
C GLU A 186 -4.40 7.05 -12.73
N GLU A 187 -4.79 8.16 -12.11
CA GLU A 187 -4.83 9.47 -12.77
C GLU A 187 -3.44 9.90 -13.26
N TYR A 188 -2.41 9.69 -12.44
CA TYR A 188 -1.06 10.10 -12.78
C TYR A 188 -0.44 9.30 -13.93
N THR A 189 -0.63 7.98 -13.95
CA THR A 189 -0.13 7.15 -15.04
C THR A 189 -0.86 7.46 -16.35
N ASN A 190 -2.15 7.79 -16.31
CA ASN A 190 -2.89 8.28 -17.47
C ASN A 190 -2.41 9.66 -17.93
N PHE A 191 -2.12 10.56 -17.00
CA PHE A 191 -1.53 11.87 -17.31
C PHE A 191 -0.19 11.72 -18.03
N LEU A 192 0.73 10.91 -17.50
CA LEU A 192 2.05 10.69 -18.11
C LEU A 192 1.96 10.09 -19.52
N LYS A 193 1.02 9.17 -19.76
CA LYS A 193 0.79 8.61 -21.09
C LYS A 193 0.40 9.70 -22.09
N LYS A 194 -0.47 10.64 -21.69
CA LYS A 194 -0.94 11.73 -22.57
C LYS A 194 0.15 12.76 -22.89
N GLU A 195 1.05 13.04 -21.95
CA GLU A 195 2.17 13.99 -22.14
C GLU A 195 3.35 13.38 -22.93
N SER A 196 3.35 12.06 -23.13
CA SER A 196 4.39 11.35 -23.89
C SER A 196 4.06 11.23 -25.39
N PHE A 197 2.92 11.80 -25.82
CA PHE A 197 2.49 11.96 -27.21
C PHE A 197 2.40 13.45 -27.55
#